data_AF-A0A3S4XWZ9-F1
#
_entry.id   AF-A0A3S4XWZ9-F1
#
_cell.length_a   1.000
_cell.length_b   1.000
_cell.length_c   1.000
_cell.angle_alpha   90.00
_cell.angle_beta   90.00
_cell.angle_gamma   90.00
#
_symmetry.space_group_name_H-M   'P 1'
#
loop_
_entity.id
_entity.type
_entity.pdbx_description
1 polymer ?
#
loop_
_entity_poly.entity_id
_entity_poly.type
_entity_poly.pdbx_seq_one_letter_code
_entity_poly.pdbx_strand_id
1 'polypeptide(L)'
;MTCFASIGVKQIQGYLARSRRLWGRRGASDMLAYLTDTTGAADRIEERSFETAGEILQGFPGVTVNDDAVDVDSVLNIRGEDPGEVRKATEALALNIKLHLPAAHVHTTFRKAAGYGDVIRAEDEDIPAETRQYPPSMIEFPLAHHCDECSSGMAAEETSVGEETTRLCGDCASRAPRSGRNRLLNWSLLGGVQQGFMVEQVMLRELRKQEKFGNLTQVEHFKELAQLGDLGSEGSRTHTSNHVATIFADGNGFGKLFRELRVAAADSEGGLQELRRVSKAVKDATKQALRKAIEEITDDRVAASNRMPAVPHILGGDDVLVTVPATKAWPFLIAFLKHLEQESGSDTFGLGAGKVSFSAGMVICKLAYPIGDQVELATALLRTAKEAVRGNDWSFAWLDVTNEGPKPPRRFLTLDDWGRIEELRDLARRLGDDERGNAARATLRQELRIRDEKDRTLHLRHRAGRLPGVADLLNAVFGRNWERATNQGAEELLTVLNIMRWYA
;
A
#
# COMPACT_ATOMS: atom_id res chain seq x y z
N MET A 1 -36.61 -18.25 -0.29
CA MET A 1 -35.41 -17.93 0.53
C MET A 1 -34.27 -17.93 -0.45
N THR A 2 -33.67 -16.77 -0.67
CA THR A 2 -32.60 -16.58 -1.62
C THR A 2 -31.30 -17.18 -1.07
N CYS A 3 -30.51 -17.77 -1.95
CA CYS A 3 -29.18 -18.26 -1.64
C CYS A 3 -28.15 -17.19 -1.97
N PHE A 4 -27.24 -16.92 -1.04
CA PHE A 4 -26.15 -15.97 -1.18
C PHE A 4 -24.83 -16.71 -1.04
N ALA A 5 -23.86 -16.38 -1.92
CA ALA A 5 -22.51 -16.90 -1.82
C ALA A 5 -21.48 -15.79 -2.04
N SER A 6 -20.36 -15.88 -1.31
CA SER A 6 -19.20 -15.03 -1.51
C SER A 6 -18.02 -15.87 -1.97
N ILE A 7 -17.22 -15.34 -2.89
CA ILE A 7 -16.00 -15.94 -3.41
C ILE A 7 -14.89 -14.90 -3.22
N GLY A 8 -14.00 -15.13 -2.27
CA GLY A 8 -12.98 -14.15 -1.88
C GLY A 8 -11.56 -14.71 -1.91
N VAL A 9 -10.61 -13.91 -2.36
CA VAL A 9 -9.17 -14.20 -2.19
C VAL A 9 -8.72 -13.66 -0.84
N LYS A 10 -8.27 -14.56 0.06
CA LYS A 10 -7.70 -14.18 1.36
C LYS A 10 -6.21 -13.88 1.24
N GLN A 11 -5.71 -13.04 2.15
CA GLN A 11 -4.30 -12.66 2.24
C GLN A 11 -3.75 -12.05 0.95
N ILE A 12 -4.54 -11.18 0.31
CA ILE A 12 -4.19 -10.58 -0.97
C ILE A 12 -2.86 -9.81 -0.91
N GLN A 13 -2.57 -9.14 0.21
CA GLN A 13 -1.31 -8.43 0.39
C GLN A 13 -0.12 -9.40 0.28
N GLY A 14 -0.21 -10.55 0.96
CA GLY A 14 0.81 -11.60 0.90
C GLY A 14 0.91 -12.24 -0.48
N TYR A 15 -0.23 -12.46 -1.14
CA TYR A 15 -0.27 -12.99 -2.50
C TYR A 15 0.40 -12.05 -3.50
N LEU A 16 0.09 -10.75 -3.49
CA LEU A 16 0.72 -9.74 -4.35
C LEU A 16 2.21 -9.56 -4.00
N ALA A 17 2.59 -9.65 -2.72
CA ALA A 17 3.98 -9.62 -2.23
C ALA A 17 4.85 -10.79 -2.68
N ARG A 18 4.24 -11.87 -3.17
CA ARG A 18 4.95 -13.07 -3.65
C ARG A 18 5.82 -12.81 -4.88
N SER A 19 5.46 -11.83 -5.71
CA SER A 19 6.24 -11.45 -6.90
C SER A 19 7.27 -10.37 -6.57
N ARG A 20 8.50 -10.59 -7.04
CA ARG A 20 9.68 -9.73 -6.82
C ARG A 20 9.72 -8.55 -7.78
N ARG A 21 9.27 -8.75 -9.02
CA ARG A 21 9.34 -7.77 -10.10
C ARG A 21 7.96 -7.15 -10.35
N LEU A 22 7.95 -5.91 -10.87
CA LEU A 22 6.71 -5.17 -11.12
C LEU A 22 5.78 -5.88 -12.11
N TRP A 23 6.32 -6.51 -13.15
CA TRP A 23 5.50 -7.25 -14.12
C TRP A 23 4.68 -8.36 -13.44
N GLY A 24 5.26 -9.10 -12.49
CA GLY A 24 4.57 -10.17 -11.79
C GLY A 24 3.47 -9.63 -10.89
N ARG A 25 3.76 -8.53 -10.17
CA ARG A 25 2.79 -7.87 -9.29
C ARG A 25 1.62 -7.28 -10.06
N ARG A 26 1.89 -6.56 -11.15
CA ARG A 26 0.88 -6.03 -12.07
C ARG A 26 0.06 -7.15 -12.66
N GLY A 27 0.70 -8.18 -13.21
CA GLY A 27 0.02 -9.35 -13.76
C GLY A 27 -0.85 -10.08 -12.73
N ALA A 28 -0.50 -10.06 -11.43
CA ALA A 28 -1.36 -10.62 -10.38
C ALA A 28 -2.59 -9.76 -10.15
N SER A 29 -2.41 -8.44 -10.05
CA SER A 29 -3.53 -7.52 -9.92
C SER A 29 -4.45 -7.55 -11.14
N ASP A 30 -3.88 -7.60 -12.34
CA ASP A 30 -4.60 -7.63 -13.61
C ASP A 30 -5.40 -8.93 -13.71
N MET A 31 -4.75 -10.08 -13.46
CA MET A 31 -5.40 -11.39 -13.52
C MET A 31 -6.52 -11.53 -12.49
N LEU A 32 -6.33 -11.03 -11.25
CA LEU A 32 -7.40 -11.03 -10.26
C LEU A 32 -8.61 -10.21 -10.73
N ALA A 33 -8.35 -9.02 -11.28
CA ALA A 33 -9.42 -8.19 -11.81
C ALA A 33 -10.13 -8.85 -13.00
N TYR A 34 -9.40 -9.53 -13.90
CA TYR A 34 -10.00 -10.26 -15.02
C TYR A 34 -10.88 -11.43 -14.57
N LEU A 35 -10.39 -12.23 -13.62
CA LEU A 35 -11.10 -13.41 -13.12
C LEU A 35 -12.36 -13.03 -12.33
N THR A 36 -12.40 -11.83 -11.75
CA THR A 36 -13.57 -11.30 -11.03
C THR A 36 -14.43 -10.35 -11.86
N ASP A 37 -14.11 -10.10 -13.13
CA ASP A 37 -14.89 -9.20 -13.98
C ASP A 37 -16.25 -9.78 -14.31
N THR A 38 -17.31 -9.04 -13.96
CA THR A 38 -18.70 -9.35 -14.30
C THR A 38 -19.31 -8.35 -15.29
N THR A 39 -18.54 -7.34 -15.70
CA THR A 39 -19.01 -6.21 -16.52
C THR A 39 -18.80 -6.43 -18.02
N GLY A 40 -18.11 -7.50 -18.40
CA GLY A 40 -17.70 -7.77 -19.79
C GLY A 40 -16.58 -6.84 -20.27
N ALA A 41 -15.94 -6.11 -19.35
CA ALA A 41 -14.90 -5.17 -19.72
C ALA A 41 -13.62 -5.90 -20.16
N ALA A 42 -13.38 -7.13 -19.70
CA ALA A 42 -12.30 -8.00 -20.11
C ALA A 42 -12.54 -8.72 -21.46
N ASP A 43 -13.75 -8.65 -22.04
CA ASP A 43 -14.08 -9.29 -23.34
C ASP A 43 -13.31 -8.71 -24.54
N ARG A 44 -12.64 -7.58 -24.33
CA ARG A 44 -11.83 -6.89 -25.34
C ARG A 44 -10.39 -7.42 -25.39
N ILE A 45 -10.06 -8.42 -24.59
CA ILE A 45 -8.76 -9.09 -24.61
C ILE A 45 -8.84 -10.21 -25.66
N GLU A 46 -8.37 -9.92 -26.88
CA GLU A 46 -8.48 -10.82 -28.04
C GLU A 46 -7.78 -12.18 -27.85
N GLU A 47 -6.73 -12.25 -27.03
CA GLU A 47 -6.00 -13.48 -26.69
C GLU A 47 -6.01 -13.72 -25.18
N ARG A 48 -7.10 -14.31 -24.65
CA ARG A 48 -7.16 -14.81 -23.26
C ARG A 48 -7.23 -16.32 -23.21
N SER A 49 -6.58 -16.89 -22.19
CA SER A 49 -6.65 -18.32 -21.87
C SER A 49 -7.39 -18.56 -20.55
N PHE A 50 -8.27 -17.64 -20.16
CA PHE A 50 -9.06 -17.67 -18.94
C PHE A 50 -10.50 -17.25 -19.25
N GLU A 51 -11.45 -17.70 -18.43
CA GLU A 51 -12.84 -17.22 -18.45
C GLU A 51 -13.02 -16.15 -17.37
N THR A 52 -13.82 -15.13 -17.66
CA THR A 52 -14.22 -14.10 -16.68
C THR A 52 -15.34 -14.62 -15.78
N ALA A 53 -15.57 -13.96 -14.65
CA ALA A 53 -16.73 -14.28 -13.81
C ALA A 53 -18.05 -14.09 -14.56
N GLY A 54 -18.16 -13.04 -15.40
CA GLY A 54 -19.32 -12.79 -16.23
C GLY A 54 -19.62 -13.93 -17.21
N GLU A 55 -18.62 -14.46 -17.90
CA GLU A 55 -18.77 -15.61 -18.81
C GLU A 55 -19.19 -16.88 -18.09
N ILE A 56 -18.54 -17.19 -16.96
CA ILE A 56 -18.90 -18.36 -16.15
C ILE A 56 -20.35 -18.27 -15.71
N LEU A 57 -20.80 -17.09 -15.28
CA LEU A 57 -22.18 -16.87 -14.84
C LEU A 57 -23.21 -17.00 -15.97
N GLN A 58 -22.84 -16.84 -17.25
CA GLN A 58 -23.75 -17.13 -18.37
C GLN A 58 -24.16 -18.61 -18.43
N GLY A 59 -23.34 -19.52 -17.88
CA GLY A 59 -23.67 -20.93 -17.71
C GLY A 59 -24.67 -21.22 -16.58
N PHE A 60 -25.02 -20.20 -15.78
CA PHE A 60 -25.88 -20.30 -14.59
C PHE A 60 -26.97 -19.20 -14.62
N PRO A 61 -27.98 -19.31 -15.50
CA PRO A 61 -28.98 -18.25 -15.71
C PRO A 61 -29.82 -17.90 -14.47
N GLY A 62 -29.91 -18.78 -13.48
CA GLY A 62 -30.58 -18.52 -12.20
C GLY A 62 -29.72 -17.78 -11.17
N VAL A 63 -28.48 -17.45 -11.52
CA VAL A 63 -27.49 -16.81 -10.64
C VAL A 63 -27.13 -15.43 -11.16
N THR A 64 -27.13 -14.44 -10.27
CA THR A 64 -26.78 -13.04 -10.58
C THR A 64 -25.77 -12.50 -9.58
N VAL A 65 -25.09 -11.41 -9.94
CA VAL A 65 -24.25 -10.67 -8.99
C VAL A 65 -25.15 -10.06 -7.91
N ASN A 66 -24.68 -10.11 -6.66
CA ASN A 66 -25.40 -9.53 -5.55
C ASN A 66 -25.03 -8.04 -5.39
N ASP A 67 -25.79 -7.17 -6.06
CA ASP A 67 -25.65 -5.71 -5.94
C ASP A 67 -25.92 -5.20 -4.52
N ASP A 68 -26.50 -6.05 -3.66
CA ASP A 68 -26.77 -5.68 -2.28
C ASP A 68 -25.56 -5.75 -1.36
N ALA A 69 -24.51 -6.46 -1.79
CA ALA A 69 -23.27 -6.58 -1.07
C ALA A 69 -22.48 -5.27 -1.05
N VAL A 70 -21.70 -5.07 0.01
CA VAL A 70 -20.68 -4.03 0.04
C VAL A 70 -19.61 -4.40 -0.99
N ASP A 71 -19.18 -3.41 -1.78
CA ASP A 71 -18.07 -3.55 -2.71
C ASP A 71 -16.77 -3.76 -1.91
N VAL A 72 -16.40 -5.03 -1.72
CA VAL A 72 -15.16 -5.45 -1.06
C VAL A 72 -14.23 -5.99 -2.13
N ASP A 73 -13.06 -5.39 -2.20
CA ASP A 73 -12.06 -5.72 -3.21
C ASP A 73 -11.70 -7.21 -3.14
N SER A 74 -11.67 -7.89 -4.29
CA SER A 74 -11.37 -9.33 -4.41
C SER A 74 -12.44 -10.27 -3.88
N VAL A 75 -13.65 -9.78 -3.58
CA VAL A 75 -14.78 -10.61 -3.16
C VAL A 75 -15.91 -10.48 -4.18
N LEU A 76 -16.18 -11.56 -4.89
CA LEU A 76 -17.34 -11.68 -5.76
C LEU A 76 -18.53 -12.21 -4.96
N ASN A 77 -19.60 -11.44 -4.89
CA ASN A 77 -20.84 -11.83 -4.23
C ASN A 77 -21.90 -12.18 -5.28
N ILE A 78 -22.50 -13.36 -5.17
CA ILE A 78 -23.54 -13.84 -6.08
C ILE A 78 -24.78 -14.28 -5.29
N ARG A 79 -25.93 -14.28 -5.97
CA ARG A 79 -27.22 -14.71 -5.42
C ARG A 79 -28.07 -15.46 -6.44
N GLY A 80 -28.98 -16.31 -5.95
CA GLY A 80 -29.95 -17.01 -6.78
C GLY A 80 -30.97 -17.79 -5.94
N GLU A 81 -32.06 -18.25 -6.56
CA GLU A 81 -33.12 -18.98 -5.86
C GLU A 81 -32.84 -20.49 -5.75
N ASP A 82 -32.18 -21.09 -6.75
CA ASP A 82 -31.81 -22.52 -6.69
C ASP A 82 -30.50 -22.73 -5.91
N PRO A 83 -30.52 -23.42 -4.76
CA PRO A 83 -29.31 -23.75 -4.01
C PRO A 83 -28.32 -24.62 -4.78
N GLY A 84 -28.81 -25.47 -5.70
CA GLY A 84 -27.97 -26.36 -6.49
C GLY A 84 -27.14 -25.57 -7.49
N GLU A 85 -27.79 -24.70 -8.25
CA GLU A 85 -27.17 -23.80 -9.23
C GLU A 85 -26.18 -22.83 -8.58
N VAL A 86 -26.55 -22.15 -7.50
CA VAL A 86 -25.66 -21.20 -6.80
C VAL A 86 -24.39 -21.89 -6.30
N ARG A 87 -24.48 -23.12 -5.77
CA ARG A 87 -23.28 -23.87 -5.35
C ARG A 87 -22.36 -24.23 -6.51
N LYS A 88 -22.93 -24.67 -7.63
CA LYS A 88 -22.15 -25.00 -8.84
C LYS A 88 -21.47 -23.76 -9.41
N ALA A 89 -22.18 -22.63 -9.47
CA ALA A 89 -21.61 -21.34 -9.87
C ALA A 89 -20.46 -20.93 -8.94
N THR A 90 -20.68 -21.01 -7.61
CA THR A 90 -19.67 -20.73 -6.58
C THR A 90 -18.40 -21.56 -6.78
N GLU A 91 -18.56 -22.86 -7.01
CA GLU A 91 -17.44 -23.79 -7.22
C GLU A 91 -16.72 -23.52 -8.54
N ALA A 92 -17.45 -23.28 -9.63
CA ALA A 92 -16.88 -22.94 -10.94
C ALA A 92 -16.03 -21.66 -10.88
N LEU A 93 -16.53 -20.61 -10.23
CA LEU A 93 -15.81 -19.35 -10.02
C LEU A 93 -14.54 -19.55 -9.18
N ALA A 94 -14.64 -20.31 -8.07
CA ALA A 94 -13.49 -20.58 -7.22
C ALA A 94 -12.41 -21.41 -7.94
N LEU A 95 -12.82 -22.44 -8.69
CA LEU A 95 -11.91 -23.28 -9.47
C LEU A 95 -11.26 -22.51 -10.62
N ASN A 96 -11.98 -21.61 -11.28
CA ASN A 96 -11.41 -20.73 -12.29
C ASN A 96 -10.28 -19.86 -11.72
N ILE A 97 -10.49 -19.26 -10.54
CA ILE A 97 -9.42 -18.52 -9.84
C ILE A 97 -8.24 -19.46 -9.53
N LYS A 98 -8.50 -20.66 -9.01
CA LYS A 98 -7.44 -21.62 -8.65
C LYS A 98 -6.66 -22.16 -9.84
N LEU A 99 -7.30 -22.31 -11.00
CA LEU A 99 -6.67 -22.78 -12.23
C LEU A 99 -5.63 -21.77 -12.73
N HIS A 100 -5.97 -20.48 -12.69
CA HIS A 100 -5.11 -19.41 -13.19
C HIS A 100 -4.17 -18.84 -12.14
N LEU A 101 -4.57 -18.84 -10.87
CA LEU A 101 -3.81 -18.33 -9.73
C LEU A 101 -3.67 -19.43 -8.65
N PRO A 102 -2.93 -20.51 -8.93
CA PRO A 102 -2.82 -21.64 -8.02
C PRO A 102 -2.16 -21.31 -6.68
N ALA A 103 -1.44 -20.19 -6.56
CA ALA A 103 -0.91 -19.71 -5.29
C ALA A 103 -1.87 -18.84 -4.47
N ALA A 104 -3.01 -18.41 -5.04
CA ALA A 104 -4.03 -17.67 -4.31
C ALA A 104 -4.77 -18.57 -3.31
N HIS A 105 -5.11 -18.02 -2.15
CA HIS A 105 -5.97 -18.68 -1.16
C HIS A 105 -7.42 -18.25 -1.40
N VAL A 106 -8.24 -19.13 -1.95
CA VAL A 106 -9.66 -18.81 -2.23
C VAL A 106 -10.53 -19.37 -1.11
N HIS A 107 -11.45 -18.55 -0.63
CA HIS A 107 -12.43 -18.93 0.38
C HIS A 107 -13.83 -18.67 -0.19
N THR A 108 -14.73 -19.64 -0.04
CA THR A 108 -16.14 -19.45 -0.39
C THR A 108 -17.03 -19.61 0.83
N THR A 109 -18.10 -18.81 0.88
CA THR A 109 -19.17 -18.95 1.87
C THR A 109 -20.49 -19.10 1.13
N PHE A 110 -21.43 -19.86 1.71
CA PHE A 110 -22.78 -20.05 1.19
C PHE A 110 -23.79 -20.01 2.33
N ARG A 111 -24.89 -19.28 2.13
CA ARG A 111 -26.00 -19.16 3.09
C ARG A 111 -27.34 -19.07 2.38
N LYS A 112 -28.39 -19.54 3.05
CA LYS A 112 -29.79 -19.25 2.69
C LYS A 112 -30.33 -18.19 3.64
N ALA A 113 -30.98 -17.18 3.10
CA ALA A 113 -31.53 -16.07 3.87
C ALA A 113 -32.82 -15.54 3.22
N ALA A 114 -33.60 -14.72 3.95
CA ALA A 114 -34.73 -14.03 3.34
C ALA A 114 -34.26 -12.78 2.58
N GLY A 115 -33.22 -12.10 3.05
CA GLY A 115 -32.52 -11.04 2.34
C GLY A 115 -31.06 -10.90 2.76
N TYR A 116 -30.32 -9.98 2.12
CA TYR A 116 -28.90 -9.78 2.42
C TYR A 116 -28.66 -9.20 3.82
N GLY A 117 -29.60 -8.43 4.38
CA GLY A 117 -29.55 -7.98 5.77
C GLY A 117 -29.48 -9.14 6.77
N ASP A 118 -30.14 -10.27 6.49
CA ASP A 118 -30.06 -11.47 7.35
C ASP A 118 -28.70 -12.19 7.19
N VAL A 119 -28.06 -12.07 6.02
CA VAL A 119 -26.69 -12.57 5.82
C VAL A 119 -25.73 -11.78 6.71
N ILE A 120 -25.84 -10.44 6.71
CA ILE A 120 -25.05 -9.56 7.57
C ILE A 120 -25.28 -9.89 9.04
N ARG A 121 -26.56 -10.03 9.46
CA ARG A 121 -26.91 -10.41 10.84
C ARG A 121 -26.29 -11.73 11.25
N ALA A 122 -26.40 -12.75 10.39
CA ALA A 122 -25.86 -14.08 10.66
C ALA A 122 -24.32 -14.08 10.74
N GLU A 123 -23.64 -13.23 9.98
CA GLU A 123 -22.19 -13.04 10.10
C GLU A 123 -21.81 -12.33 11.40
N ASP A 124 -22.56 -11.30 11.82
CA ASP A 124 -22.30 -10.55 13.04
C ASP A 124 -22.59 -11.38 14.32
N GLU A 125 -23.51 -12.34 14.24
CA GLU A 125 -23.85 -13.30 15.30
C GLU A 125 -22.96 -14.57 15.28
N ASP A 126 -21.91 -14.60 14.45
CA ASP A 126 -21.02 -15.75 14.26
C ASP A 126 -21.77 -17.07 13.94
N ILE A 127 -22.96 -16.98 13.33
CA ILE A 127 -23.73 -18.16 12.91
C ILE A 127 -22.94 -18.87 11.80
N PRO A 128 -22.65 -20.18 11.88
CA PRO A 128 -21.84 -20.85 10.86
C PRO A 128 -22.44 -20.79 9.44
N ALA A 129 -21.60 -20.51 8.44
CA ALA A 129 -21.93 -20.69 7.02
C ALA A 129 -21.50 -22.08 6.53
N GLU A 130 -22.05 -22.53 5.40
CA GLU A 130 -21.35 -23.52 4.58
C GLU A 130 -20.10 -22.82 4.02
N THR A 131 -18.90 -23.33 4.32
CA THR A 131 -17.64 -22.75 3.85
C THR A 131 -16.80 -23.78 3.12
N ARG A 132 -16.06 -23.35 2.10
CA ARG A 132 -15.00 -24.15 1.48
C ARG A 132 -13.73 -23.31 1.36
N GLN A 133 -12.60 -23.96 1.62
CA GLN A 133 -11.27 -23.36 1.51
C GLN A 133 -10.49 -24.06 0.41
N TYR A 134 -9.88 -23.26 -0.45
CA TYR A 134 -9.02 -23.71 -1.53
C TYR A 134 -7.61 -23.17 -1.25
N PRO A 135 -6.77 -23.94 -0.52
CA PRO A 135 -5.46 -23.47 -0.11
C PRO A 135 -4.51 -23.25 -1.31
N PRO A 136 -3.42 -22.49 -1.14
CA PRO A 136 -2.36 -22.38 -2.14
C PRO A 136 -1.79 -23.75 -2.51
N SER A 137 -1.43 -23.92 -3.78
CA SER A 137 -0.74 -25.13 -4.24
C SER A 137 0.63 -25.24 -3.56
N MET A 138 0.94 -26.42 -3.03
CA MET A 138 2.19 -26.69 -2.34
C MET A 138 3.26 -27.20 -3.32
N ILE A 139 4.53 -27.01 -2.97
CA ILE A 139 5.62 -27.69 -3.68
C ILE A 139 5.56 -29.16 -3.28
N GLU A 140 5.25 -30.03 -4.24
CA GLU A 140 5.22 -31.49 -4.02
C GLU A 140 6.62 -32.13 -4.16
N PHE A 141 7.56 -31.48 -4.85
CA PHE A 141 8.91 -31.99 -5.08
C PHE A 141 10.00 -30.98 -4.70
N PRO A 142 10.62 -31.10 -3.50
CA PRO A 142 11.62 -30.15 -3.00
C PRO A 142 12.91 -30.04 -3.83
N LEU A 143 13.21 -31.05 -4.66
CA LEU A 143 14.38 -31.05 -5.55
C LEU A 143 14.08 -30.40 -6.90
N ALA A 144 12.83 -29.98 -7.16
CA ALA A 144 12.49 -29.26 -8.37
C ALA A 144 13.17 -27.89 -8.40
N HIS A 145 13.43 -27.39 -9.60
CA HIS A 145 13.86 -26.02 -9.74
C HIS A 145 12.76 -25.06 -9.26
N HIS A 146 13.10 -24.13 -8.38
CA HIS A 146 12.15 -23.11 -7.91
C HIS A 146 11.88 -22.08 -9.01
N CYS A 147 10.69 -21.47 -8.98
CA CYS A 147 10.32 -20.36 -9.84
C CYS A 147 11.32 -19.21 -9.69
N ASP A 148 11.83 -18.69 -10.81
CA ASP A 148 12.80 -17.59 -10.82
C ASP A 148 12.17 -16.27 -10.30
N GLU A 149 10.85 -16.11 -10.45
CA GLU A 149 10.10 -14.94 -10.01
C GLU A 149 9.72 -15.01 -8.52
N CYS A 150 8.92 -16.00 -8.10
CA CYS A 150 8.45 -16.07 -6.72
C CYS A 150 9.34 -16.88 -5.76
N SER A 151 10.17 -17.78 -6.29
CA SER A 151 10.94 -18.79 -5.55
C SER A 151 10.18 -19.69 -4.57
N SER A 152 8.86 -19.57 -4.49
CA SER A 152 8.01 -20.39 -3.61
C SER A 152 7.22 -21.46 -4.36
N GLY A 153 7.18 -21.41 -5.69
CA GLY A 153 6.54 -22.43 -6.53
C GLY A 153 7.59 -23.25 -7.29
N MET A 154 7.24 -24.47 -7.67
CA MET A 154 8.02 -25.28 -8.60
C MET A 154 7.90 -24.69 -10.01
N ALA A 155 9.04 -24.50 -10.70
CA ALA A 155 9.04 -24.11 -12.10
C ALA A 155 8.36 -25.19 -12.94
N ALA A 156 7.41 -24.78 -13.78
CA ALA A 156 6.60 -25.65 -14.63
C ALA A 156 6.90 -25.43 -16.12
N GLU A 157 7.31 -24.22 -16.50
CA GLU A 157 7.61 -23.86 -17.88
C GLU A 157 8.70 -22.78 -17.99
N GLU A 158 9.29 -22.67 -19.17
CA GLU A 158 10.16 -21.55 -19.56
C GLU A 158 9.35 -20.50 -20.32
N THR A 159 9.37 -19.27 -19.82
CA THR A 159 8.60 -18.14 -20.35
C THR A 159 9.54 -16.96 -20.59
N SER A 160 9.46 -16.36 -21.78
CA SER A 160 10.19 -15.14 -22.11
C SER A 160 9.48 -13.92 -21.52
N VAL A 161 10.14 -13.19 -20.61
CA VAL A 161 9.61 -11.99 -19.96
C VAL A 161 10.43 -10.77 -20.41
N GLY A 162 10.03 -10.18 -21.53
CA GLY A 162 10.85 -9.21 -22.27
C GLY A 162 12.03 -9.89 -22.94
N GLU A 163 13.26 -9.49 -22.62
CA GLU A 163 14.48 -10.05 -23.22
C GLU A 163 15.07 -11.24 -22.44
N GLU A 164 14.54 -11.55 -21.25
CA GLU A 164 15.02 -12.65 -20.41
C GLU A 164 14.13 -13.88 -20.55
N THR A 165 14.73 -15.06 -20.70
CA THR A 165 14.04 -16.35 -20.52
C THR A 165 14.06 -16.73 -19.05
N THR A 166 12.88 -16.94 -18.46
CA THR A 166 12.72 -17.23 -17.03
C THR A 166 11.95 -18.54 -16.83
N ARG A 167 12.30 -19.31 -15.80
CA ARG A 167 11.58 -20.53 -15.44
C ARG A 167 10.54 -20.20 -14.39
N LEU A 168 9.27 -20.30 -14.76
CA LEU A 168 8.14 -19.83 -13.96
C LEU A 168 7.30 -21.01 -13.46
N CYS A 169 6.76 -20.89 -12.25
CA CYS A 169 5.67 -21.78 -11.82
C CYS A 169 4.38 -21.42 -12.56
N GLY A 170 3.40 -22.34 -12.57
CA GLY A 170 2.11 -22.11 -13.23
C GLY A 170 1.41 -20.80 -12.82
N ASP A 171 1.58 -20.39 -11.55
CA ASP A 171 1.06 -19.12 -11.04
C ASP A 171 1.75 -17.87 -11.61
N CYS A 172 3.08 -17.90 -11.77
CA CYS A 172 3.81 -16.75 -12.33
C CYS A 172 3.72 -16.73 -13.86
N ALA A 173 3.67 -17.91 -14.48
CA ALA A 173 3.51 -18.09 -15.92
C ALA A 173 2.17 -17.55 -16.42
N SER A 174 1.07 -17.82 -15.72
CA SER A 174 -0.26 -17.31 -16.09
C SER A 174 -0.34 -15.77 -16.10
N ARG A 175 0.55 -15.11 -15.35
CA ARG A 175 0.64 -13.65 -15.21
C ARG A 175 1.78 -13.04 -16.04
N ALA A 176 2.56 -13.86 -16.72
CA ALA A 176 3.68 -13.39 -17.52
C ALA A 176 3.17 -12.68 -18.79
N PRO A 177 3.72 -11.49 -19.13
CA PRO A 177 3.30 -10.79 -20.33
C PRO A 177 3.73 -11.57 -21.58
N ARG A 178 2.77 -12.07 -22.37
CA ARG A 178 3.03 -12.86 -23.59
C ARG A 178 3.59 -12.04 -24.75
N SER A 179 3.19 -10.77 -24.91
CA SER A 179 3.79 -9.85 -25.89
C SER A 179 3.59 -8.39 -25.47
N GLY A 180 4.66 -7.58 -25.52
CA GLY A 180 4.63 -6.15 -25.15
C GLY A 180 4.29 -5.93 -23.68
N ARG A 181 5.29 -5.55 -22.86
CA ARG A 181 5.20 -5.41 -21.38
C ARG A 181 4.07 -4.52 -20.83
N ASN A 182 3.28 -3.86 -21.69
CA ASN A 182 2.32 -2.82 -21.33
C ASN A 182 1.03 -2.80 -22.19
N ARG A 183 0.66 -3.85 -22.95
CA ARG A 183 -0.56 -3.78 -23.81
C ARG A 183 -1.89 -3.74 -23.03
N LEU A 184 -1.84 -3.97 -21.71
CA LEU A 184 -2.99 -3.95 -20.80
C LEU A 184 -3.44 -2.53 -20.37
N LEU A 185 -2.80 -1.47 -20.89
CA LEU A 185 -3.21 -0.07 -20.74
C LEU A 185 -4.66 0.20 -21.18
N ASN A 186 -5.25 -0.65 -22.02
CA ASN A 186 -6.57 -0.42 -22.58
C ASN A 186 -7.73 -0.58 -21.59
N TRP A 187 -7.56 -1.22 -20.43
CA TRP A 187 -8.70 -1.41 -19.52
C TRP A 187 -9.02 -0.17 -18.66
N SER A 188 -8.00 0.66 -18.39
CA SER A 188 -8.19 1.96 -17.73
C SER A 188 -9.10 2.91 -18.52
N LEU A 189 -9.16 2.77 -19.85
CA LEU A 189 -10.01 3.56 -20.74
C LEU A 189 -11.50 3.14 -20.66
N LEU A 190 -11.83 2.04 -19.99
CA LEU A 190 -13.12 1.35 -20.15
C LEU A 190 -14.10 1.46 -18.99
N GLY A 191 -13.76 2.24 -17.96
CA GLY A 191 -14.75 2.74 -16.99
C GLY A 191 -15.36 1.73 -16.02
N GLY A 192 -14.88 0.47 -15.98
CA GLY A 192 -15.46 -0.60 -15.17
C GLY A 192 -14.51 -1.32 -14.20
N VAL A 193 -13.28 -0.83 -14.01
CA VAL A 193 -12.31 -1.48 -13.10
C VAL A 193 -12.85 -1.42 -11.67
N GLN A 194 -13.09 -2.60 -11.06
CA GLN A 194 -13.31 -2.69 -9.62
C GLN A 194 -12.09 -2.08 -8.92
N GLN A 195 -12.31 -0.93 -8.29
CA GLN A 195 -11.29 -0.23 -7.51
C GLN A 195 -10.77 -1.21 -6.44
N GLY A 196 -9.44 -1.35 -6.32
CA GLY A 196 -8.77 -2.38 -5.51
C GLY A 196 -7.67 -3.11 -6.28
N PHE A 197 -7.91 -3.27 -7.58
CA PHE A 197 -6.95 -3.78 -8.55
C PHE A 197 -6.60 -2.73 -9.59
N MET A 198 -5.44 -2.89 -10.22
CA MET A 198 -4.87 -1.97 -11.20
C MET A 198 -4.83 -0.53 -10.69
N VAL A 199 -4.57 -0.36 -9.39
CA VAL A 199 -4.58 0.94 -8.70
C VAL A 199 -3.66 1.93 -9.41
N GLU A 200 -2.49 1.47 -9.86
CA GLU A 200 -1.55 2.25 -10.65
C GLU A 200 -2.19 2.82 -11.93
N GLN A 201 -2.98 2.03 -12.66
CA GLN A 201 -3.67 2.48 -13.87
C GLN A 201 -4.78 3.48 -13.57
N VAL A 202 -5.53 3.24 -12.48
CA VAL A 202 -6.55 4.17 -12.02
C VAL A 202 -5.91 5.52 -11.67
N MET A 203 -4.79 5.53 -10.93
CA MET A 203 -4.07 6.76 -10.61
C MET A 203 -3.55 7.47 -11.86
N LEU A 204 -2.92 6.73 -12.80
CA LEU A 204 -2.45 7.30 -14.07
C LEU A 204 -3.59 7.96 -14.85
N ARG A 205 -4.74 7.31 -14.97
CA ARG A 205 -5.91 7.88 -15.64
C ARG A 205 -6.36 9.17 -14.97
N GLU A 206 -6.48 9.17 -13.64
CA GLU A 206 -6.93 10.34 -12.89
C GLU A 206 -5.94 11.50 -12.97
N LEU A 207 -4.64 11.22 -12.89
CA LEU A 207 -3.58 12.24 -13.01
C LEU A 207 -3.55 12.84 -14.41
N ARG A 208 -3.62 12.02 -15.47
CA ARG A 208 -3.61 12.46 -16.88
C ARG A 208 -4.75 13.39 -17.26
N LYS A 209 -5.81 13.50 -16.45
CA LYS A 209 -6.87 14.51 -16.65
C LYS A 209 -6.36 15.94 -16.48
N GLN A 210 -5.23 16.12 -15.78
CA GLN A 210 -4.58 17.41 -15.57
C GLN A 210 -3.53 17.64 -16.65
N GLU A 211 -3.50 18.85 -17.21
CA GLU A 211 -2.59 19.22 -18.31
C GLU A 211 -1.11 18.93 -17.96
N LYS A 212 -0.69 19.25 -16.73
CA LYS A 212 0.67 18.99 -16.21
C LYS A 212 1.08 17.51 -16.33
N PHE A 213 0.13 16.58 -16.25
CA PHE A 213 0.37 15.15 -16.13
C PHE A 213 -0.15 14.34 -17.33
N GLY A 214 -0.59 15.00 -18.41
CA GLY A 214 -1.24 14.35 -19.55
C GLY A 214 -0.42 13.24 -20.21
N ASN A 215 0.91 13.32 -20.12
CA ASN A 215 1.85 12.36 -20.70
C ASN A 215 2.44 11.37 -19.69
N LEU A 216 2.03 11.41 -18.40
CA LEU A 216 2.57 10.49 -17.39
C LEU A 216 2.34 9.04 -17.79
N THR A 217 3.30 8.18 -17.53
CA THR A 217 3.27 6.74 -17.79
C THR A 217 3.83 6.00 -16.58
N GLN A 218 3.58 4.70 -16.50
CA GLN A 218 4.18 3.87 -15.46
C GLN A 218 5.67 3.63 -15.69
N VAL A 219 6.38 3.38 -14.60
CA VAL A 219 7.74 2.83 -14.63
C VAL A 219 7.72 1.35 -15.02
N GLU A 220 8.76 0.84 -15.67
CA GLU A 220 8.85 -0.59 -16.05
C GLU A 220 9.32 -1.47 -14.88
N HIS A 221 10.20 -0.93 -14.04
CA HIS A 221 10.85 -1.66 -12.95
C HIS A 221 11.28 -0.72 -11.82
N PHE A 222 11.46 -1.27 -10.62
CA PHE A 222 11.84 -0.50 -9.42
C PHE A 222 13.13 0.31 -9.59
N LYS A 223 14.06 -0.12 -10.47
CA LYS A 223 15.27 0.66 -10.80
C LYS A 223 14.93 2.02 -11.40
N GLU A 224 13.98 2.06 -12.33
CA GLU A 224 13.53 3.30 -12.95
C GLU A 224 12.79 4.17 -11.92
N LEU A 225 11.96 3.56 -11.06
CA LEU A 225 11.33 4.27 -9.95
C LEU A 225 12.38 4.94 -9.05
N ALA A 226 13.40 4.22 -8.60
CA ALA A 226 14.44 4.79 -7.74
C ALA A 226 15.20 5.94 -8.42
N GLN A 227 15.41 5.88 -9.73
CA GLN A 227 16.06 6.95 -10.51
C GLN A 227 15.26 8.26 -10.54
N LEU A 228 13.93 8.21 -10.41
CA LEU A 228 13.10 9.42 -10.27
C LEU A 228 13.38 10.19 -8.97
N GLY A 229 13.95 9.51 -7.97
CA GLY A 229 14.42 10.11 -6.72
C GLY A 229 15.88 10.52 -6.73
N ASP A 230 16.58 10.39 -7.86
CA ASP A 230 17.97 10.84 -7.96
C ASP A 230 18.02 12.35 -7.74
N LEU A 231 18.94 12.81 -6.90
CA LEU A 231 19.15 14.23 -6.64
C LEU A 231 20.38 14.77 -7.38
N GLY A 232 21.19 13.91 -8.02
CA GLY A 232 22.39 14.32 -8.74
C GLY A 232 23.35 15.12 -7.85
N SER A 233 23.94 16.18 -8.40
CA SER A 233 24.84 17.09 -7.68
C SER A 233 24.11 18.08 -6.76
N GLU A 234 22.80 18.24 -6.90
CA GLU A 234 21.97 19.09 -6.03
C GLU A 234 21.65 18.37 -4.71
N GLY A 235 21.79 17.05 -4.68
CA GLY A 235 21.55 16.22 -3.51
C GLY A 235 22.71 16.21 -2.54
N SER A 236 22.40 16.44 -1.27
CA SER A 236 23.37 16.25 -0.19
C SER A 236 23.73 14.76 -0.01
N ARG A 237 22.83 13.84 -0.34
CA ARG A 237 23.09 12.38 -0.27
C ARG A 237 23.53 11.83 -1.62
N THR A 238 24.63 11.07 -1.62
CA THR A 238 25.03 10.26 -2.78
C THR A 238 24.22 8.97 -2.87
N HIS A 239 24.08 8.42 -4.08
CA HIS A 239 23.36 7.17 -4.36
C HIS A 239 21.88 7.21 -3.92
N THR A 240 21.17 8.31 -4.18
CA THR A 240 19.71 8.35 -3.98
C THR A 240 18.95 7.57 -5.06
N SER A 241 19.56 7.35 -6.23
CA SER A 241 18.98 6.65 -7.39
C SER A 241 18.84 5.13 -7.27
N ASN A 242 19.20 4.52 -6.14
CA ASN A 242 19.13 3.06 -5.93
C ASN A 242 18.34 2.64 -4.68
N HIS A 243 17.53 3.54 -4.14
CA HIS A 243 16.64 3.24 -3.01
C HIS A 243 15.20 3.57 -3.33
N VAL A 244 14.32 2.78 -2.73
CA VAL A 244 12.87 2.99 -2.73
C VAL A 244 12.36 3.00 -1.30
N ALA A 245 11.14 3.50 -1.14
CA ALA A 245 10.39 3.42 0.09
C ALA A 245 9.07 2.69 -0.16
N THR A 246 8.79 1.64 0.61
CA THR A 246 7.47 0.99 0.65
C THR A 246 6.71 1.51 1.86
N ILE A 247 5.50 2.00 1.60
CA ILE A 247 4.62 2.60 2.59
C ILE A 247 3.35 1.76 2.64
N PHE A 248 2.98 1.31 3.84
CA PHE A 248 1.72 0.64 4.11
C PHE A 248 0.93 1.49 5.10
N ALA A 249 -0.19 2.06 4.65
CA ALA A 249 -1.13 2.80 5.49
C ALA A 249 -2.42 1.99 5.66
N ASP A 250 -3.04 2.12 6.83
CA ASP A 250 -4.28 1.45 7.17
C ASP A 250 -5.07 2.30 8.16
N GLY A 251 -6.38 2.42 7.92
CA GLY A 251 -7.31 3.15 8.75
C GLY A 251 -7.48 2.57 10.16
N ASN A 252 -7.79 3.46 11.10
CA ASN A 252 -8.07 3.15 12.49
C ASN A 252 -9.54 3.45 12.79
N GLY A 253 -10.18 2.57 13.58
CA GLY A 253 -11.58 2.75 13.99
C GLY A 253 -12.61 2.27 12.97
N PHE A 254 -12.21 1.97 11.73
CA PHE A 254 -13.11 1.47 10.68
C PHE A 254 -13.81 0.17 11.05
N GLY A 255 -13.15 -0.78 11.72
CA GLY A 255 -13.80 -2.03 12.15
C GLY A 255 -14.98 -1.81 13.11
N LYS A 256 -14.85 -0.87 14.06
CA LYS A 256 -15.96 -0.52 14.97
C LYS A 256 -17.06 0.21 14.22
N LEU A 257 -16.69 1.14 13.35
CA LEU A 257 -17.61 1.91 12.53
C LEU A 257 -18.45 0.99 11.62
N PHE A 258 -17.79 0.16 10.82
CA PHE A 258 -18.49 -0.75 9.89
C PHE A 258 -19.35 -1.76 10.63
N ARG A 259 -18.99 -2.17 11.86
CA ARG A 259 -19.86 -3.00 12.69
C ARG A 259 -21.15 -2.28 13.09
N GLU A 260 -21.07 -1.02 13.53
CA GLU A 260 -22.26 -0.22 13.87
C GLU A 260 -23.17 -0.02 12.64
N LEU A 261 -22.57 0.24 11.48
CA LEU A 261 -23.29 0.35 10.20
C LEU A 261 -23.90 -0.98 9.74
N ARG A 262 -23.20 -2.11 9.97
CA ARG A 262 -23.70 -3.46 9.64
C ARG A 262 -24.93 -3.83 10.47
N VAL A 263 -24.95 -3.49 11.76
CA VAL A 263 -26.14 -3.66 12.62
C VAL A 263 -27.33 -2.88 12.05
N ALA A 264 -27.13 -1.59 11.71
CA ALA A 264 -28.18 -0.79 11.10
C ALA A 264 -28.64 -1.32 9.73
N ALA A 265 -27.70 -1.85 8.93
CA ALA A 265 -27.96 -2.44 7.62
C ALA A 265 -28.70 -3.78 7.68
N ALA A 266 -28.53 -4.55 8.75
CA ALA A 266 -29.29 -5.77 8.99
C ALA A 266 -30.79 -5.48 9.21
N ASP A 267 -31.10 -4.35 9.85
CA ASP A 267 -32.45 -4.04 10.32
C ASP A 267 -33.28 -3.19 9.35
N SER A 268 -32.66 -2.58 8.34
CA SER A 268 -33.38 -1.75 7.37
C SER A 268 -32.67 -1.59 6.03
N GLU A 269 -33.45 -1.40 4.96
CA GLU A 269 -32.92 -1.04 3.64
C GLU A 269 -32.19 0.31 3.66
N GLY A 270 -32.66 1.27 4.47
CA GLY A 270 -31.99 2.56 4.67
C GLY A 270 -30.60 2.40 5.31
N GLY A 271 -30.43 1.49 6.26
CA GLY A 271 -29.12 1.17 6.84
C GLY A 271 -28.17 0.53 5.83
N LEU A 272 -28.68 -0.31 4.93
CA LEU A 272 -27.87 -0.92 3.88
C LEU A 272 -27.38 0.11 2.87
N GLN A 273 -28.23 1.09 2.51
CA GLN A 273 -27.84 2.23 1.68
C GLN A 273 -26.77 3.09 2.36
N GLU A 274 -26.90 3.35 3.67
CA GLU A 274 -25.91 4.11 4.43
C GLU A 274 -24.56 3.38 4.52
N LEU A 275 -24.58 2.06 4.78
CA LEU A 275 -23.36 1.23 4.78
C LEU A 275 -22.61 1.33 3.44
N ARG A 276 -23.33 1.25 2.31
CA ARG A 276 -22.72 1.41 0.98
C ARG A 276 -22.21 2.82 0.74
N ARG A 277 -22.97 3.84 1.15
CA ARG A 277 -22.57 5.25 1.05
C ARG A 277 -21.26 5.51 1.80
N VAL A 278 -21.18 5.10 3.07
CA VAL A 278 -19.98 5.31 3.89
C VAL A 278 -18.79 4.52 3.32
N SER A 279 -18.99 3.25 2.94
CA SER A 279 -17.93 2.45 2.32
C SER A 279 -17.36 3.11 1.06
N LYS A 280 -18.24 3.66 0.20
CA LYS A 280 -17.84 4.40 -0.99
C LYS A 280 -17.12 5.71 -0.64
N ALA A 281 -17.58 6.46 0.34
CA ALA A 281 -16.94 7.71 0.78
C ALA A 281 -15.51 7.48 1.28
N VAL A 282 -15.29 6.41 2.06
CA VAL A 282 -13.94 5.99 2.51
C VAL A 282 -13.05 5.69 1.32
N LYS A 283 -13.57 4.91 0.37
CA LYS A 283 -12.85 4.54 -0.85
C LYS A 283 -12.45 5.75 -1.69
N ASP A 284 -13.38 6.68 -1.89
CA ASP A 284 -13.15 7.91 -2.65
C ASP A 284 -12.17 8.86 -1.95
N ALA A 285 -12.25 8.99 -0.62
CA ALA A 285 -11.32 9.79 0.18
C ALA A 285 -9.88 9.25 0.11
N THR A 286 -9.70 7.94 0.31
CA THR A 286 -8.38 7.30 0.22
C THR A 286 -7.80 7.39 -1.20
N LYS A 287 -8.64 7.22 -2.22
CA LYS A 287 -8.26 7.44 -3.62
C LYS A 287 -7.81 8.87 -3.89
N GLN A 288 -8.54 9.86 -3.38
CA GLN A 288 -8.22 11.28 -3.53
C GLN A 288 -6.91 11.62 -2.82
N ALA A 289 -6.72 11.16 -1.58
CA ALA A 289 -5.49 11.37 -0.83
C ALA A 289 -4.28 10.73 -1.52
N LEU A 290 -4.42 9.51 -2.05
CA LEU A 290 -3.37 8.86 -2.84
C LEU A 290 -3.02 9.68 -4.08
N ARG A 291 -4.02 10.14 -4.84
CA ARG A 291 -3.79 11.00 -6.01
C ARG A 291 -3.03 12.26 -5.61
N LYS A 292 -3.47 12.97 -4.57
CA LYS A 292 -2.82 14.20 -4.09
C LYS A 292 -1.40 13.98 -3.60
N ALA A 293 -1.14 12.88 -2.89
CA ALA A 293 0.21 12.51 -2.48
C ALA A 293 1.14 12.24 -3.68
N ILE A 294 0.63 11.64 -4.76
CA ILE A 294 1.41 11.45 -6.01
C ILE A 294 1.65 12.79 -6.70
N GLU A 295 0.65 13.68 -6.76
CA GLU A 295 0.80 15.03 -7.31
C GLU A 295 1.92 15.80 -6.59
N GLU A 296 1.93 15.76 -5.26
CA GLU A 296 2.94 16.43 -4.40
C GLU A 296 4.37 16.01 -4.75
N ILE A 297 4.59 14.72 -5.03
CA ILE A 297 5.94 14.22 -5.33
C ILE A 297 6.30 14.24 -6.81
N THR A 298 5.38 14.67 -7.67
CA THR A 298 5.60 14.86 -9.11
C THR A 298 6.05 16.30 -9.37
N ASP A 299 7.27 16.59 -8.91
CA ASP A 299 7.96 17.85 -9.22
C ASP A 299 8.32 17.94 -10.71
N ASP A 300 8.83 19.10 -11.13
CA ASP A 300 9.08 19.36 -12.55
C ASP A 300 10.14 18.43 -13.16
N ARG A 301 11.10 17.96 -12.35
CA ARG A 301 12.11 16.99 -12.79
C ARG A 301 11.48 15.62 -13.05
N VAL A 302 10.61 15.17 -12.16
CA VAL A 302 9.86 13.93 -12.33
C VAL A 302 8.89 14.07 -13.51
N ALA A 303 8.15 15.18 -13.60
CA ALA A 303 7.20 15.43 -14.68
C ALA A 303 7.90 15.40 -16.05
N ALA A 304 9.12 15.95 -16.17
CA ALA A 304 9.91 15.90 -17.40
C ALA A 304 10.28 14.48 -17.85
N SER A 305 10.37 13.52 -16.93
CA SER A 305 10.58 12.10 -17.27
C SER A 305 9.34 11.43 -17.85
N ASN A 306 8.16 12.06 -17.75
CA ASN A 306 6.87 11.48 -18.06
C ASN A 306 6.58 10.16 -17.33
N ARG A 307 7.22 9.91 -16.18
CA ARG A 307 6.99 8.73 -15.33
C ARG A 307 6.33 9.11 -14.01
N MET A 308 5.34 8.33 -13.60
CA MET A 308 4.72 8.49 -12.29
C MET A 308 5.71 8.05 -11.19
N PRO A 309 5.97 8.89 -10.17
CA PRO A 309 6.93 8.60 -9.09
C PRO A 309 6.34 7.71 -7.99
N ALA A 310 5.36 6.87 -8.32
CA ALA A 310 4.72 5.97 -7.39
C ALA A 310 4.28 4.71 -8.11
N VAL A 311 4.36 3.59 -7.40
CA VAL A 311 3.75 2.32 -7.79
C VAL A 311 2.78 1.94 -6.68
N PRO A 312 1.50 2.35 -6.79
CA PRO A 312 0.44 1.87 -5.92
C PRO A 312 0.18 0.39 -6.22
N HIS A 313 0.29 -0.44 -5.18
CA HIS A 313 0.09 -1.88 -5.27
C HIS A 313 -1.31 -2.29 -4.84
N ILE A 314 -1.86 -1.63 -3.83
CA ILE A 314 -3.14 -1.96 -3.19
C ILE A 314 -3.83 -0.66 -2.75
N LEU A 315 -5.15 -0.62 -2.89
CA LEU A 315 -6.04 0.45 -2.42
C LEU A 315 -7.38 -0.20 -2.02
N GLY A 316 -7.44 -0.82 -0.84
CA GLY A 316 -8.58 -1.57 -0.33
C GLY A 316 -9.48 -0.75 0.59
N GLY A 317 -10.01 0.37 0.11
CA GLY A 317 -10.88 1.26 0.89
C GLY A 317 -10.12 2.01 1.99
N ASP A 318 -9.76 1.31 3.07
CA ASP A 318 -9.02 1.81 4.22
C ASP A 318 -7.55 1.36 4.26
N ASP A 319 -7.11 0.47 3.37
CA ASP A 319 -5.72 0.02 3.26
C ASP A 319 -5.02 0.53 1.98
N VAL A 320 -3.76 0.94 2.09
CA VAL A 320 -2.95 1.43 0.96
C VAL A 320 -1.54 0.90 1.06
N LEU A 321 -1.10 0.18 0.01
CA LEU A 321 0.29 -0.22 -0.15
C LEU A 321 0.87 0.45 -1.39
N VAL A 322 1.95 1.22 -1.22
CA VAL A 322 2.57 1.99 -2.31
C VAL A 322 4.09 1.95 -2.19
N THR A 323 4.78 1.99 -3.32
CA THR A 323 6.24 2.18 -3.35
C THR A 323 6.59 3.43 -4.11
N VAL A 324 7.50 4.24 -3.55
CA VAL A 324 7.94 5.54 -4.11
C VAL A 324 9.47 5.61 -4.09
N PRO A 325 10.11 6.54 -4.83
CA PRO A 325 11.52 6.82 -4.68
C PRO A 325 11.83 7.26 -3.25
N ALA A 326 12.96 6.84 -2.68
CA ALA A 326 13.23 7.07 -1.26
C ALA A 326 13.27 8.57 -0.87
N THR A 327 13.75 9.44 -1.76
CA THR A 327 13.78 10.90 -1.54
C THR A 327 12.41 11.58 -1.62
N LYS A 328 11.40 10.87 -2.11
CA LYS A 328 10.01 11.32 -2.20
C LYS A 328 9.14 10.74 -1.08
N ALA A 329 9.67 9.84 -0.27
CA ALA A 329 8.91 9.07 0.71
C ALA A 329 8.24 9.94 1.78
N TRP A 330 8.98 10.89 2.35
CA TRP A 330 8.47 11.79 3.39
C TRP A 330 7.41 12.78 2.86
N PRO A 331 7.66 13.55 1.77
CA PRO A 331 6.62 14.38 1.17
C PRO A 331 5.35 13.60 0.82
N PHE A 332 5.50 12.42 0.22
CA PHE A 332 4.37 11.56 -0.12
C PHE A 332 3.55 11.17 1.12
N LEU A 333 4.22 10.60 2.14
CA LEU A 333 3.54 10.07 3.32
C LEU A 333 2.76 11.18 4.05
N ILE A 334 3.39 12.34 4.21
CA ILE A 334 2.80 13.46 4.93
C ILE A 334 1.66 14.09 4.14
N ALA A 335 1.81 14.28 2.83
CA ALA A 335 0.71 14.76 1.99
C ALA A 335 -0.47 13.78 2.01
N PHE A 336 -0.20 12.48 1.94
CA PHE A 336 -1.23 11.44 2.02
C PHE A 336 -2.03 11.53 3.33
N LEU A 337 -1.35 11.57 4.48
CA LEU A 337 -2.00 11.64 5.79
C LEU A 337 -2.74 12.98 6.00
N LYS A 338 -2.15 14.12 5.62
CA LYS A 338 -2.81 15.44 5.70
C LYS A 338 -4.08 15.51 4.87
N HIS A 339 -4.06 14.97 3.65
CA HIS A 339 -5.26 14.96 2.82
C HIS A 339 -6.34 14.05 3.38
N LEU A 340 -6.00 12.86 3.88
CA LEU A 340 -6.98 12.00 4.55
C LEU A 340 -7.57 12.68 5.79
N GLU A 341 -6.76 13.36 6.60
CA GLU A 341 -7.23 14.10 7.78
C GLU A 341 -8.24 15.19 7.40
N GLN A 342 -7.95 15.94 6.33
CA GLN A 342 -8.87 16.95 5.80
C GLN A 342 -10.20 16.34 5.33
N GLU A 343 -10.16 15.26 4.55
CA GLU A 343 -11.36 14.56 4.07
C GLU A 343 -12.16 13.93 5.24
N SER A 344 -11.47 13.50 6.30
CA SER A 344 -12.09 12.93 7.51
C SER A 344 -12.75 13.98 8.42
N GLY A 345 -12.26 15.22 8.38
CA GLY A 345 -12.77 16.35 9.16
C GLY A 345 -13.99 17.02 8.52
N SER A 346 -14.16 16.91 7.21
CA SER A 346 -15.45 17.18 6.55
C SER A 346 -16.44 16.07 6.91
N ASP A 347 -17.72 16.36 7.13
CA ASP A 347 -18.81 15.39 7.41
C ASP A 347 -19.01 14.31 6.30
N THR A 348 -18.05 14.15 5.39
CA THR A 348 -17.93 13.19 4.30
C THR A 348 -18.20 11.74 4.71
N PHE A 349 -17.82 11.35 5.94
CA PHE A 349 -18.11 10.00 6.45
C PHE A 349 -19.47 9.88 7.17
N GLY A 350 -20.27 10.95 7.25
CA GLY A 350 -21.60 10.92 7.88
C GLY A 350 -21.57 10.71 9.40
N LEU A 351 -20.39 10.78 10.01
CA LEU A 351 -20.15 10.50 11.42
C LEU A 351 -19.40 11.70 11.97
N GLY A 352 -19.88 12.26 13.09
CA GLY A 352 -19.29 13.46 13.67
C GLY A 352 -17.77 13.41 13.71
N ALA A 353 -17.14 14.54 13.36
CA ALA A 353 -15.71 14.73 13.28
C ALA A 353 -14.96 14.06 14.45
N GLY A 354 -13.88 13.31 14.14
CA GLY A 354 -12.91 12.83 15.13
C GLY A 354 -13.00 11.36 15.56
N LYS A 355 -13.59 10.45 14.78
CA LYS A 355 -13.66 9.00 15.12
C LYS A 355 -12.80 8.07 14.27
N VAL A 356 -12.16 8.56 13.20
CA VAL A 356 -11.31 7.77 12.32
C VAL A 356 -10.00 8.51 12.08
N SER A 357 -8.90 7.75 12.05
CA SER A 357 -7.54 8.22 11.78
C SER A 357 -6.83 7.17 10.93
N PHE A 358 -5.63 7.45 10.44
CA PHE A 358 -4.80 6.44 9.77
C PHE A 358 -3.45 6.28 10.46
N SER A 359 -2.94 5.06 10.42
CA SER A 359 -1.57 4.76 10.77
C SER A 359 -0.79 4.29 9.55
N ALA A 360 0.52 4.55 9.50
CA ALA A 360 1.38 4.11 8.42
C ALA A 360 2.70 3.48 8.90
N GLY A 361 3.17 2.47 8.18
CA GLY A 361 4.51 1.92 8.29
C GLY A 361 5.31 2.18 7.01
N MET A 362 6.52 2.73 7.14
CA MET A 362 7.37 3.08 5.99
C MET A 362 8.75 2.42 6.08
N VAL A 363 9.16 1.72 5.02
CA VAL A 363 10.46 1.04 4.93
C VAL A 363 11.25 1.64 3.79
N ILE A 364 12.42 2.21 4.08
CA ILE A 364 13.36 2.72 3.09
C ILE A 364 14.52 1.73 2.97
N CYS A 365 14.82 1.29 1.76
CA CYS A 365 15.86 0.28 1.52
C CYS A 365 16.46 0.36 0.11
N LYS A 366 17.57 -0.35 -0.12
CA LYS A 366 18.15 -0.55 -1.45
C LYS A 366 17.25 -1.43 -2.30
N LEU A 367 17.30 -1.24 -3.63
CA LEU A 367 16.59 -2.08 -4.60
C LEU A 367 16.84 -3.59 -4.49
N ALA A 368 18.03 -3.98 -4.00
CA ALA A 368 18.38 -5.39 -3.81
C ALA A 368 17.65 -6.06 -2.63
N TYR A 369 17.02 -5.26 -1.75
CA TYR A 369 16.29 -5.78 -0.61
C TYR A 369 14.92 -6.32 -1.07
N PRO A 370 14.55 -7.58 -0.78
CA PRO A 370 13.34 -8.19 -1.32
C PRO A 370 12.05 -7.45 -0.95
N ILE A 371 11.15 -7.24 -1.92
CA ILE A 371 9.87 -6.53 -1.69
C ILE A 371 8.97 -7.25 -0.69
N GLY A 372 9.01 -8.58 -0.62
CA GLY A 372 8.29 -9.35 0.41
C GLY A 372 8.70 -8.92 1.80
N ASP A 373 10.00 -8.89 2.07
CA ASP A 373 10.57 -8.42 3.34
C ASP A 373 10.26 -6.95 3.61
N GLN A 374 10.19 -6.10 2.57
CA GLN A 374 9.77 -4.70 2.72
C GLN A 374 8.32 -4.60 3.20
N VAL A 375 7.41 -5.39 2.63
CA VAL A 375 5.99 -5.42 3.03
C VAL A 375 5.85 -5.93 4.46
N GLU A 376 6.54 -7.02 4.84
CA GLU A 376 6.51 -7.54 6.21
C GLU A 376 7.01 -6.52 7.24
N LEU A 377 8.12 -5.84 6.94
CA LEU A 377 8.65 -4.77 7.80
C LEU A 377 7.68 -3.57 7.87
N ALA A 378 7.06 -3.19 6.75
CA ALA A 378 6.07 -2.11 6.73
C ALA A 378 4.84 -2.47 7.56
N THR A 379 4.36 -3.72 7.49
CA THR A 379 3.28 -4.22 8.35
C THR A 379 3.66 -4.20 9.84
N ALA A 380 4.90 -4.60 10.18
CA ALA A 380 5.37 -4.57 11.56
C ALA A 380 5.44 -3.13 12.11
N LEU A 381 5.90 -2.17 11.30
CA LEU A 381 5.94 -0.75 11.63
C LEU A 381 4.53 -0.15 11.74
N LEU A 382 3.64 -0.48 10.81
CA LEU A 382 2.23 -0.07 10.85
C LEU A 382 1.58 -0.51 12.17
N ARG A 383 1.80 -1.76 12.59
CA ARG A 383 1.32 -2.24 13.88
C ARG A 383 1.85 -1.42 15.05
N THR A 384 3.15 -1.09 15.06
CA THR A 384 3.76 -0.21 16.08
C THR A 384 3.06 1.15 16.14
N ALA A 385 2.81 1.78 14.99
CA ALA A 385 2.12 3.07 14.92
C ALA A 385 0.67 2.97 15.43
N LYS A 386 -0.08 1.93 15.03
CA LYS A 386 -1.46 1.67 15.49
C LYS A 386 -1.53 1.47 17.01
N GLU A 387 -0.65 0.64 17.55
CA GLU A 387 -0.59 0.32 18.99
C GLU A 387 -0.31 1.56 19.84
N ALA A 388 0.49 2.50 19.31
CA ALA A 388 0.87 3.72 19.99
C ALA A 388 -0.30 4.70 20.19
N VAL A 389 -1.12 4.91 19.16
CA VAL A 389 -2.21 5.91 19.18
C VAL A 389 -3.58 5.32 19.50
N ARG A 390 -3.74 3.99 19.36
CA ARG A 390 -5.01 3.27 19.59
C ARG A 390 -6.21 3.87 18.84
N GLY A 391 -5.93 4.43 17.66
CA GLY A 391 -6.90 5.05 16.76
C GLY A 391 -7.30 6.49 17.08
N ASN A 392 -6.68 7.14 18.08
CA ASN A 392 -7.01 8.51 18.44
C ASN A 392 -6.30 9.58 17.58
N ASP A 393 -5.18 9.22 16.94
CA ASP A 393 -4.34 10.16 16.19
C ASP A 393 -3.84 9.56 14.88
N TRP A 394 -3.45 10.44 13.97
CA TRP A 394 -2.74 10.11 12.73
C TRP A 394 -1.28 9.83 13.06
N SER A 395 -0.79 8.64 12.73
CA SER A 395 0.56 8.23 13.13
C SER A 395 1.34 7.49 12.07
N PHE A 396 2.66 7.49 12.23
CA PHE A 396 3.53 6.71 11.37
C PHE A 396 4.77 6.21 12.08
N ALA A 397 5.28 5.07 11.63
CA ALA A 397 6.55 4.50 12.04
C ALA A 397 7.38 4.16 10.80
N TRP A 398 8.70 4.25 10.91
CA TRP A 398 9.58 4.06 9.75
C TRP A 398 10.89 3.35 10.09
N LEU A 399 11.54 2.79 9.07
CA LEU A 399 12.86 2.16 9.14
C LEU A 399 13.69 2.45 7.89
N ASP A 400 14.91 3.00 8.05
CA ASP A 400 15.93 2.98 6.98
C ASP A 400 16.78 1.73 7.15
N VAL A 401 16.43 0.65 6.43
CA VAL A 401 17.11 -0.66 6.52
C VAL A 401 18.59 -0.54 6.19
N THR A 402 18.94 0.33 5.23
CA THR A 402 20.33 0.56 4.83
C THR A 402 21.17 1.18 5.96
N ASN A 403 20.56 1.97 6.83
CA ASN A 403 21.24 2.63 7.96
C ASN A 403 21.18 1.86 9.28
N GLU A 404 20.04 1.23 9.53
CA GLU A 404 19.66 0.75 10.87
C GLU A 404 19.59 -0.78 10.93
N GLY A 405 19.66 -1.44 9.78
CA GLY A 405 19.43 -2.87 9.65
C GLY A 405 17.94 -3.24 9.63
N PRO A 406 17.62 -4.53 9.48
CA PRO A 406 16.25 -4.99 9.24
C PRO A 406 15.43 -5.17 10.53
N LYS A 407 15.87 -4.65 11.69
CA LYS A 407 15.14 -4.80 12.95
C LYS A 407 14.13 -3.65 13.13
N PRO A 408 12.82 -3.90 13.18
CA PRO A 408 11.82 -2.85 13.38
C PRO A 408 12.03 -2.14 14.74
N PRO A 409 12.17 -0.80 14.75
CA PRO A 409 12.18 -0.02 15.98
C PRO A 409 10.77 0.09 16.56
N ARG A 410 10.67 0.42 17.86
CA ARG A 410 9.41 0.75 18.54
C ARG A 410 9.07 2.25 18.50
N ARG A 411 9.66 3.00 17.56
CA ARG A 411 9.43 4.44 17.43
C ARG A 411 8.20 4.72 16.56
N PHE A 412 7.57 5.85 16.83
CA PHE A 412 6.50 6.42 16.01
C PHE A 412 6.50 7.94 16.18
N LEU A 413 5.80 8.63 15.29
CA LEU A 413 5.43 10.04 15.43
C LEU A 413 3.96 10.19 15.06
N THR A 414 3.32 11.26 15.51
CA THR A 414 2.01 11.69 15.03
C THR A 414 2.15 12.70 13.88
N LEU A 415 1.06 12.98 13.18
CA LEU A 415 1.04 14.02 12.15
C LEU A 415 1.27 15.42 12.75
N ASP A 416 0.79 15.66 13.97
CA ASP A 416 0.98 16.92 14.70
C ASP A 416 2.45 17.19 15.03
N ASP A 417 3.24 16.14 15.27
CA ASP A 417 4.69 16.26 15.50
C ASP A 417 5.43 16.82 14.26
N TRP A 418 4.85 16.70 13.06
CA TRP A 418 5.54 17.01 11.81
C TRP A 418 5.96 18.47 11.71
N GLY A 419 5.15 19.41 12.18
CA GLY A 419 5.50 20.84 12.14
C GLY A 419 6.80 21.14 12.90
N ARG A 420 7.00 20.48 14.05
CA ARG A 420 8.24 20.55 14.84
C ARG A 420 9.41 19.92 14.11
N ILE A 421 9.20 18.79 13.44
CA ILE A 421 10.22 18.13 12.62
C ILE A 421 10.67 19.04 11.47
N GLU A 422 9.77 19.75 10.80
CA GLU A 422 10.10 20.66 9.70
C GLU A 422 10.92 21.87 10.18
N GLU A 423 10.55 22.46 11.31
CA GLU A 423 11.32 23.54 11.94
C GLU A 423 12.77 23.11 12.21
N LEU A 424 12.94 21.97 12.88
CA LEU A 424 14.25 21.44 13.21
C LEU A 424 15.04 21.00 11.97
N ARG A 425 14.37 20.45 10.95
CA ARG A 425 14.97 20.12 9.66
C ARG A 425 15.53 21.36 8.97
N ASP A 426 14.77 22.46 8.94
CA ASP A 426 15.20 23.68 8.27
C ASP A 426 16.36 24.39 8.99
N LEU A 427 16.46 24.25 10.31
CA LEU A 427 17.66 24.62 11.06
C LEU A 427 18.83 23.67 10.73
N ALA A 428 18.57 22.36 10.70
CA ALA A 428 19.58 21.34 10.44
C ALA A 428 20.13 21.36 8.99
N ARG A 429 19.37 21.92 8.04
CA ARG A 429 19.83 22.22 6.66
C ARG A 429 20.97 23.22 6.64
N ARG A 430 20.96 24.19 7.56
CA ARG A 430 21.97 25.27 7.68
C ARG A 430 23.22 24.85 8.47
N LEU A 431 23.34 23.57 8.82
CA LEU A 431 24.52 23.06 9.51
C LEU A 431 25.71 22.98 8.59
N GLY A 432 26.84 23.50 9.04
CA GLY A 432 28.06 23.60 8.25
C GLY A 432 27.90 24.54 7.05
N ASP A 433 28.99 24.74 6.31
CA ASP A 433 28.95 25.49 5.05
C ASP A 433 28.39 24.61 3.91
N ASP A 434 28.06 25.22 2.76
CA ASP A 434 27.40 24.57 1.61
C ASP A 434 28.04 23.21 1.20
N GLU A 435 29.35 23.06 1.35
CA GLU A 435 30.10 21.84 1.01
C GLU A 435 30.15 20.78 2.15
N ARG A 436 29.95 21.18 3.41
CA ARG A 436 30.26 20.35 4.60
C ARG A 436 29.03 19.92 5.41
N GLY A 437 27.83 20.31 5.01
CA GLY A 437 26.63 20.06 5.82
C GLY A 437 26.34 18.59 6.11
N ASN A 438 26.67 17.66 5.21
CA ASN A 438 26.49 16.23 5.47
C ASN A 438 27.46 15.69 6.51
N ALA A 439 28.72 16.12 6.47
CA ALA A 439 29.72 15.72 7.46
C ALA A 439 29.34 16.28 8.84
N ALA A 440 28.84 17.52 8.89
CA ALA A 440 28.31 18.11 10.12
C ALA A 440 27.13 17.30 10.70
N ARG A 441 26.12 16.98 9.87
CA ARG A 441 24.98 16.14 10.28
C ARG A 441 25.39 14.74 10.70
N ALA A 442 26.33 14.11 9.99
CA ALA A 442 26.86 12.78 10.34
C ALA A 442 27.60 12.79 11.67
N THR A 443 28.43 13.82 11.90
CA THR A 443 29.13 14.02 13.16
C THR A 443 28.15 14.18 14.30
N LEU A 444 27.15 15.06 14.18
CA LEU A 444 26.13 15.24 15.22
C LEU A 444 25.37 13.94 15.52
N ARG A 445 25.00 13.15 14.50
CA ARG A 445 24.38 11.83 14.72
C ARG A 445 25.25 10.90 15.56
N GLN A 446 26.56 10.93 15.37
CA GLN A 446 27.50 10.13 16.15
C GLN A 446 27.57 10.64 17.60
N GLU A 447 27.69 11.96 17.80
CA GLU A 447 27.73 12.54 19.16
C GLU A 447 26.43 12.27 19.92
N LEU A 448 25.27 12.37 19.26
CA LEU A 448 23.96 12.11 19.87
C LEU A 448 23.76 10.65 20.31
N ARG A 449 24.51 9.70 19.73
CA ARG A 449 24.48 8.28 20.12
C ARG A 449 25.33 7.96 21.34
N ILE A 450 26.10 8.91 21.86
CA ILE A 450 26.85 8.74 23.12
C ILE A 450 25.85 8.55 24.26
N ARG A 451 25.97 7.41 24.95
CA ARG A 451 25.04 6.99 26.02
C ARG A 451 25.19 7.82 27.28
N ASP A 452 26.43 8.13 27.67
CA ASP A 452 26.69 8.97 28.83
C ASP A 452 26.33 10.43 28.52
N GLU A 453 25.44 11.02 29.32
CA GLU A 453 24.95 12.38 29.09
C GLU A 453 26.04 13.44 29.25
N LYS A 454 26.96 13.26 30.21
CA LYS A 454 28.00 14.26 30.48
C LYS A 454 28.97 14.29 29.31
N ASP A 455 29.39 13.11 28.84
CA ASP A 455 30.26 12.97 27.67
C ASP A 455 29.57 13.53 26.42
N ARG A 456 28.30 13.16 26.18
CA ARG A 456 27.52 13.70 25.06
C ARG A 456 27.44 15.22 25.09
N THR A 457 27.13 15.80 26.25
CA THR A 457 27.00 17.25 26.41
C THR A 457 28.33 17.96 26.15
N LEU A 458 29.45 17.41 26.65
CA LEU A 458 30.80 17.94 26.39
C LEU A 458 31.15 17.91 24.89
N HIS A 459 30.84 16.79 24.23
CA HIS A 459 31.05 16.62 22.79
C HIS A 459 30.22 17.61 21.97
N LEU A 460 28.92 17.72 22.29
CA LEU A 460 28.03 18.67 21.62
C LEU A 460 28.50 20.12 21.84
N ARG A 461 28.93 20.50 23.05
CA ARG A 461 29.52 21.83 23.33
C ARG A 461 30.75 22.09 22.48
N HIS A 462 31.63 21.08 22.37
CA HIS A 462 32.81 21.18 21.53
C HIS A 462 32.47 21.41 20.04
N ARG A 463 31.39 20.79 19.53
CA ARG A 463 30.92 20.96 18.14
C ARG A 463 30.22 22.31 17.93
N ALA A 464 29.41 22.76 18.89
CA ALA A 464 28.66 24.01 18.81
C ALA A 464 29.57 25.23 18.56
N GLY A 465 30.77 25.25 19.15
CA GLY A 465 31.75 26.32 18.94
C GLY A 465 32.57 26.22 17.65
N ARG A 466 32.42 25.17 16.84
CA ARG A 466 33.28 24.88 15.67
C ARG A 466 32.52 24.67 14.37
N LEU A 467 31.25 24.30 14.45
CA LEU A 467 30.42 24.01 13.29
C LEU A 467 29.31 25.07 13.20
N PRO A 468 29.26 25.86 12.12
CA PRO A 468 28.19 26.82 11.88
C PRO A 468 26.79 26.18 12.00
N GLY A 469 25.84 26.90 12.61
CA GLY A 469 24.46 26.48 12.78
C GLY A 469 24.20 25.45 13.89
N VAL A 470 25.24 24.78 14.42
CA VAL A 470 25.04 23.76 15.48
C VAL A 470 24.50 24.37 16.76
N ALA A 471 25.02 25.52 17.19
CA ALA A 471 24.55 26.18 18.40
C ALA A 471 23.06 26.55 18.34
N ASP A 472 22.60 27.05 17.18
CA ASP A 472 21.20 27.43 16.97
C ASP A 472 20.28 26.22 17.00
N LEU A 473 20.68 25.13 16.33
CA LEU A 473 19.95 23.87 16.35
C LEU A 473 19.86 23.27 17.77
N LEU A 474 20.96 23.28 18.52
CA LEU A 474 20.96 22.78 19.90
C LEU A 474 20.14 23.68 20.82
N ASN A 475 20.17 25.00 20.65
CA ASN A 475 19.32 25.92 21.38
C ASN A 475 17.84 25.70 21.10
N ALA A 476 17.47 25.36 19.86
CA ALA A 476 16.09 25.08 19.47
C ALA A 476 15.56 23.78 20.10
N VAL A 477 16.40 22.74 20.19
CA VAL A 477 16.02 21.43 20.73
C VAL A 477 16.06 21.40 22.27
N PHE A 478 17.15 21.87 22.85
CA PHE A 478 17.46 21.68 24.27
C PHE A 478 17.29 22.97 25.11
N GLY A 479 16.97 24.10 24.47
CA GLY A 479 16.86 25.42 25.11
C GLY A 479 18.20 26.12 25.32
N ARG A 480 18.18 27.39 25.72
CA ARG A 480 19.38 28.27 25.80
C ARG A 480 20.47 27.83 26.80
N ASN A 481 20.16 26.90 27.71
CA ASN A 481 21.07 26.42 28.75
C ASN A 481 21.41 24.92 28.60
N TRP A 482 21.27 24.37 27.40
CA TRP A 482 21.48 22.96 27.08
C TRP A 482 22.85 22.41 27.47
N GLU A 483 23.84 23.28 27.61
CA GLU A 483 25.18 22.89 28.04
C GLU A 483 25.24 22.26 29.45
N ARG A 484 24.13 22.31 30.20
CA ARG A 484 23.98 21.68 31.51
C ARG A 484 23.40 20.26 31.44
N ALA A 485 22.57 19.97 30.44
CA ALA A 485 21.87 18.69 30.28
C ALA A 485 21.33 18.54 28.86
N THR A 486 21.43 17.32 28.30
CA THR A 486 21.01 17.01 26.92
C THR A 486 20.17 15.74 26.83
N ASN A 487 19.61 15.23 27.93
CA ASN A 487 18.74 14.05 27.88
C ASN A 487 17.40 14.31 27.17
N GLN A 488 16.74 15.43 27.46
CA GLN A 488 15.47 15.78 26.83
C GLN A 488 15.74 16.36 25.43
N GLY A 489 15.47 15.61 24.36
CA GLY A 489 15.60 16.08 22.97
C GLY A 489 16.69 15.40 22.13
N ALA A 490 17.55 14.55 22.72
CA ALA A 490 18.58 13.86 21.93
C ALA A 490 17.97 12.88 20.92
N GLU A 491 16.90 12.16 21.31
CA GLU A 491 16.17 11.27 20.41
C GLU A 491 15.37 12.02 19.34
N GLU A 492 14.80 13.18 19.68
CA GLU A 492 14.10 14.08 18.74
C GLU A 492 15.09 14.56 17.66
N LEU A 493 16.23 15.11 18.07
CA LEU A 493 17.24 15.58 17.12
C LEU A 493 17.83 14.43 16.29
N LEU A 494 18.08 13.27 16.90
CA LEU A 494 18.52 12.09 16.16
C LEU A 494 17.47 11.65 15.14
N THR A 495 16.19 11.75 15.48
CA THR A 495 15.05 11.48 14.59
C THR A 495 15.06 12.42 13.39
N VAL A 496 15.15 13.74 13.61
CA VAL A 496 15.24 14.76 12.54
C VAL A 496 16.43 14.46 11.62
N LEU A 497 17.62 14.24 12.17
CA LEU A 497 18.82 13.97 11.38
C LEU A 497 18.75 12.65 10.59
N ASN A 498 17.97 11.67 11.06
CA ASN A 498 17.72 10.42 10.33
C ASN A 498 16.70 10.62 9.20
N ILE A 499 15.63 11.40 9.42
CA ILE A 499 14.65 11.80 8.40
C ILE A 499 15.35 12.52 7.25
N MET A 500 16.24 13.47 7.58
CA MET A 500 17.03 14.25 6.62
C MET A 500 17.92 13.43 5.68
N ARG A 501 18.19 12.15 5.98
CA ARG A 501 18.90 11.28 5.03
C ARG A 501 18.12 11.14 3.72
N TRP A 502 16.80 11.21 3.79
CA TRP A 502 15.90 11.02 2.65
C TRP A 502 14.98 12.21 2.40
N TYR A 503 15.05 13.24 3.26
CA TYR A 503 14.29 14.47 3.12
C TYR A 503 15.19 15.65 3.48
N ALA A 504 16.16 15.87 2.60
CA ALA A 504 17.24 16.83 2.77
C ALA A 504 16.72 18.24 2.85
#